data_AF-A0A7R9Y7Z9-F1
#
_entry.id   AF-A0A7R9Y7Z9-F1
#
_cell.length_a   1.000
_cell.length_b   1.000
_cell.length_c   1.000
_cell.angle_alpha   90.00
_cell.angle_beta   90.00
_cell.angle_gamma   90.00
#
_symmetry.space_group_name_H-M   'P 1'
#
loop_
_entity.id
_entity.type
_entity.pdbx_description
1 polymer ?
#
loop_
_entity_poly.entity_id
_entity_poly.type
_entity_poly.pdbx_seq_one_letter_code
_entity_poly.pdbx_strand_id
1 'polypeptide(L)'
;MAASPKDDEERAENIASDASADDGSDENGSSSPSDDDKVKHTEPAVPFSALFRFMDGLDAAMISLGLLMACVAGASQPLLIVVFGDLTGAAANIATSQVQEIMRPLVLRMVWLSVGALASWGLAFWLVPLSADRQLHKMRKAFHSAVLRQDLAFFDSRRPGEMTVLLTEGCNDVRNALANKLVEVVQAVAQLALGIVIAFVYSWELSLVMIALMPLMGLAMKFAIEAGTVGDAALGKEEYKEAGSVATEAVASVRTVASLGGEPSIVERFSARLANAQRAAIRQGTKLALSTSLLFAVMFFQYGAGFWYGGFLIADSRERALRAHPAPFGLTDVRGDHLNHSFAPHAAVVGALCNDTETAYGMESCACDIPWGSLGDDAVYLDPAPDCGCGHGKHSALGGVFSDGTGCKDVATIITAFFALLIGGFALGQVGPSFAAFSKGRLSAAVIFKVLDR
;
A
#
# COMPACT_ATOMS: atom_id res chain seq x y z
N MET A 1 35.67 35.53 -51.50
CA MET A 1 35.22 35.15 -52.86
C MET A 1 34.55 33.80 -52.73
N ALA A 2 33.22 33.80 -52.89
CA ALA A 2 32.35 32.66 -52.75
C ALA A 2 32.22 31.90 -54.07
N ALA A 3 32.11 30.58 -54.01
CA ALA A 3 31.59 29.68 -55.05
C ALA A 3 30.70 28.67 -54.29
N SER A 4 29.38 28.89 -54.24
CA SER A 4 28.31 28.48 -55.18
C SER A 4 27.86 27.02 -54.98
N PRO A 5 26.69 26.78 -54.36
CA PRO A 5 26.15 25.46 -54.00
C PRO A 5 25.20 24.91 -55.09
N LYS A 6 25.71 24.67 -56.30
CA LYS A 6 24.90 24.15 -57.42
C LYS A 6 25.27 22.74 -57.92
N ASP A 7 26.40 22.20 -57.47
CA ASP A 7 26.91 20.93 -58.01
C ASP A 7 26.52 19.69 -57.18
N ASP A 8 25.92 19.87 -56.00
CA ASP A 8 25.47 18.77 -55.14
C ASP A 8 24.01 18.32 -55.41
N GLU A 9 23.24 19.11 -56.17
CA GLU A 9 21.82 18.84 -56.45
C GLU A 9 21.64 17.88 -57.65
N GLU A 10 22.60 17.84 -58.59
CA GLU A 10 22.53 17.02 -59.81
C GLU A 10 22.92 15.54 -59.61
N ARG A 11 23.56 15.20 -58.47
CA ARG A 11 23.93 13.81 -58.13
C ARG A 11 22.86 13.06 -57.32
N ALA A 12 21.89 13.78 -56.75
CA ALA A 12 20.79 13.18 -55.98
C ALA A 12 19.58 12.76 -56.86
N GLU A 13 19.42 13.32 -58.06
CA GLU A 13 18.32 12.97 -58.97
C GLU A 13 18.52 11.65 -59.72
N ASN A 14 19.75 11.16 -59.89
CA ASN A 14 20.03 9.96 -60.72
C ASN A 14 19.94 8.61 -59.98
N ILE A 15 19.52 8.57 -58.71
CA ILE A 15 19.28 7.30 -57.96
C ILE A 15 17.78 7.02 -57.78
N ALA A 16 16.90 7.98 -58.07
CA ALA A 16 15.46 7.86 -57.87
C ALA A 16 14.68 7.40 -59.12
N SER A 17 15.33 7.14 -60.25
CA SER A 17 14.66 6.87 -61.54
C SER A 17 14.60 5.40 -61.98
N ASP A 18 15.02 4.44 -61.16
CA ASP A 18 15.10 3.03 -61.56
C ASP A 18 14.33 2.10 -60.60
N ALA A 19 13.03 2.34 -60.43
CA ALA A 19 12.11 1.37 -59.83
C ALA A 19 10.63 1.69 -60.15
N SER A 20 10.28 1.86 -61.43
CA SER A 20 8.87 1.77 -61.84
C SER A 20 8.72 1.40 -63.31
N ALA A 21 8.62 0.08 -63.58
CA ALA A 21 7.85 -0.48 -64.69
C ALA A 21 7.74 -2.02 -64.52
N ASP A 22 6.59 -2.52 -64.10
CA ASP A 22 5.75 -3.36 -64.96
C ASP A 22 4.32 -3.42 -64.43
N ASP A 23 3.36 -3.31 -65.34
CA ASP A 23 1.91 -3.19 -65.14
C ASP A 23 1.20 -4.46 -65.65
N GLY A 24 0.05 -4.85 -65.06
CA GLY A 24 -0.82 -5.86 -65.68
C GLY A 24 -1.71 -6.72 -64.79
N SER A 25 -2.89 -6.16 -64.45
CA SER A 25 -4.24 -6.76 -64.42
C SER A 25 -4.65 -7.92 -63.48
N ASP A 26 -5.69 -7.61 -62.67
CA ASP A 26 -6.92 -8.35 -62.34
C ASP A 26 -6.88 -9.71 -61.60
N GLU A 27 -7.35 -9.73 -60.34
CA GLU A 27 -8.69 -10.21 -59.92
C GLU A 27 -8.79 -10.43 -58.38
N ASN A 28 -10.02 -10.27 -57.88
CA ASN A 28 -10.45 -10.40 -56.48
C ASN A 28 -9.96 -11.67 -55.77
N GLY A 29 -9.43 -11.50 -54.55
CA GLY A 29 -9.20 -12.60 -53.62
C GLY A 29 -8.78 -12.10 -52.24
N SER A 30 -9.76 -11.89 -51.36
CA SER A 30 -9.54 -11.67 -49.93
C SER A 30 -8.69 -12.81 -49.34
N SER A 31 -7.42 -12.53 -49.05
CA SER A 31 -6.61 -13.33 -48.14
C SER A 31 -5.96 -12.40 -47.14
N SER A 32 -6.40 -12.55 -45.90
CA SER A 32 -5.80 -11.97 -44.69
C SER A 32 -4.28 -12.14 -44.70
N PRO A 33 -3.49 -11.11 -44.37
CA PRO A 33 -2.10 -11.33 -44.01
C PRO A 33 -2.08 -12.19 -42.74
N SER A 34 -1.48 -13.37 -42.87
CA SER A 34 -1.26 -14.36 -41.82
C SER A 34 -0.52 -13.75 -40.63
N ASP A 35 -1.01 -14.09 -39.44
CA ASP A 35 -0.47 -13.85 -38.10
C ASP A 35 0.93 -14.48 -37.89
N ASP A 36 1.96 -14.03 -38.60
CA ASP A 36 3.33 -14.58 -38.45
C ASP A 36 4.46 -13.55 -38.29
N ASP A 37 4.14 -12.30 -37.91
CA ASP A 37 5.16 -11.24 -37.71
C ASP A 37 5.11 -10.50 -36.35
N LYS A 38 4.66 -11.19 -35.29
CA LYS A 38 4.82 -10.72 -33.90
C LYS A 38 5.37 -11.81 -32.96
N VAL A 39 6.47 -12.48 -33.33
CA VAL A 39 7.30 -13.19 -32.33
C VAL A 39 8.09 -12.14 -31.54
N LYS A 40 7.50 -11.62 -30.45
CA LYS A 40 8.29 -11.00 -29.38
C LYS A 40 9.16 -12.11 -28.79
N HIS A 41 10.46 -12.11 -29.10
CA HIS A 41 11.46 -12.80 -28.28
C HIS A 41 11.40 -12.20 -26.86
N THR A 42 10.51 -12.74 -26.03
CA THR A 42 10.39 -12.36 -24.63
C THR A 42 11.37 -13.26 -23.90
N GLU A 43 12.59 -12.77 -23.73
CA GLU A 43 13.63 -13.52 -23.05
C GLU A 43 13.18 -13.90 -21.63
N PRO A 44 13.49 -15.10 -21.14
CA PRO A 44 13.10 -15.50 -19.80
C PRO A 44 13.71 -14.55 -18.77
N ALA A 45 12.88 -14.09 -17.83
CA ALA A 45 13.30 -13.15 -16.80
C ALA A 45 14.47 -13.73 -15.97
N VAL A 46 15.54 -12.95 -15.79
CA VAL A 46 16.71 -13.37 -14.99
C VAL A 46 16.31 -13.68 -13.55
N PRO A 47 17.01 -14.58 -12.83
CA PRO A 47 16.76 -14.79 -11.40
C PRO A 47 17.04 -13.51 -10.59
N PHE A 48 16.37 -13.35 -9.44
CA PHE A 48 16.51 -12.16 -8.59
C PHE A 48 17.96 -11.90 -8.14
N SER A 49 18.75 -12.95 -7.91
CA SER A 49 20.15 -12.84 -7.52
C SER A 49 21.02 -12.23 -8.63
N ALA A 50 20.70 -12.48 -9.90
CA ALA A 50 21.44 -11.93 -11.03
C ALA A 50 21.26 -10.41 -11.15
N LEU A 51 20.17 -9.85 -10.61
CA LEU A 51 19.92 -8.40 -10.61
C LEU A 51 21.01 -7.64 -9.83
N PHE A 52 21.64 -8.31 -8.86
CA PHE A 52 22.69 -7.76 -8.00
C PHE A 52 24.12 -8.03 -8.52
N ARG A 53 24.29 -8.45 -9.79
CA ARG A 53 25.61 -8.80 -10.38
C ARG A 53 26.66 -7.67 -10.31
N PHE A 54 26.24 -6.40 -10.29
CA PHE A 54 27.14 -5.23 -10.26
C PHE A 54 27.38 -4.67 -8.84
N MET A 55 27.00 -5.41 -7.80
CA MET A 55 27.13 -5.00 -6.40
C MET A 55 28.58 -5.14 -5.89
N ASP A 56 29.13 -4.06 -5.31
CA ASP A 56 30.38 -4.15 -4.53
C ASP A 56 30.09 -4.49 -3.05
N GLY A 57 31.13 -4.85 -2.29
CA GLY A 57 31.01 -5.07 -0.84
C GLY A 57 30.46 -3.88 -0.05
N LEU A 58 30.76 -2.65 -0.46
CA LEU A 58 30.19 -1.44 0.15
C LEU A 58 28.70 -1.27 -0.23
N ASP A 59 28.32 -1.58 -1.47
CA ASP A 59 26.93 -1.54 -1.90
C ASP A 59 26.11 -2.60 -1.13
N ALA A 60 26.68 -3.78 -0.88
CA ALA A 60 26.09 -4.82 -0.04
C ALA A 60 25.87 -4.37 1.40
N ALA A 61 26.86 -3.67 1.99
CA ALA A 61 26.73 -3.11 3.33
C ALA A 61 25.59 -2.07 3.41
N MET A 62 25.51 -1.15 2.44
CA MET A 62 24.43 -0.15 2.37
C MET A 62 23.05 -0.78 2.23
N ILE A 63 22.91 -1.80 1.37
CA ILE A 63 21.64 -2.50 1.17
C ILE A 63 21.26 -3.26 2.44
N SER A 64 22.19 -4.00 3.06
CA SER A 64 21.89 -4.73 4.29
C SER A 64 21.44 -3.81 5.43
N LEU A 65 22.12 -2.68 5.63
CA LEU A 65 21.74 -1.69 6.64
C LEU A 65 20.40 -1.02 6.29
N GLY A 66 20.19 -0.67 5.03
CA GLY A 66 18.94 -0.08 4.56
C GLY A 66 17.75 -1.02 4.72
N LEU A 67 17.92 -2.32 4.45
CA LEU A 67 16.89 -3.34 4.66
C LEU A 67 16.58 -3.57 6.14
N LEU A 68 17.59 -3.55 7.02
CA LEU A 68 17.36 -3.61 8.47
C LEU A 68 16.54 -2.41 8.94
N MET A 69 16.86 -1.21 8.45
CA MET A 69 16.06 -0.01 8.76
C MET A 69 14.66 -0.05 8.14
N ALA A 70 14.49 -0.66 6.96
CA ALA A 70 13.18 -0.87 6.35
C ALA A 70 12.29 -1.78 7.23
N CYS A 71 12.87 -2.80 7.87
CA CYS A 71 12.15 -3.63 8.84
C CYS A 71 11.71 -2.82 10.07
N VAL A 72 12.58 -1.97 10.61
CA VAL A 72 12.26 -1.08 11.75
C VAL A 72 11.17 -0.06 11.35
N ALA A 73 11.28 0.51 10.15
CA ALA A 73 10.31 1.42 9.55
C ALA A 73 8.93 0.76 9.34
N GLY A 74 8.90 -0.53 8.99
CA GLY A 74 7.66 -1.30 8.88
C GLY A 74 7.05 -1.61 10.25
N ALA A 75 7.90 -1.88 11.24
CA ALA A 75 7.48 -2.14 12.61
C ALA A 75 6.93 -0.90 13.35
N SER A 76 7.39 0.29 12.99
CA SER A 76 6.99 1.52 13.67
C SER A 76 5.50 1.82 13.56
N GLN A 77 4.85 1.44 12.44
CA GLN A 77 3.42 1.69 12.21
C GLN A 77 2.51 0.87 13.18
N PRO A 78 2.65 -0.46 13.30
CA PRO A 78 1.93 -1.23 14.33
C PRO A 78 2.29 -0.81 15.77
N LEU A 79 3.54 -0.49 16.05
CA LEU A 79 3.95 -0.05 17.40
C LEU A 79 3.30 1.28 17.81
N LEU A 80 3.12 2.21 16.86
CA LEU A 80 2.40 3.46 17.13
C LEU A 80 0.96 3.18 17.56
N ILE A 81 0.32 2.18 16.96
CA ILE A 81 -1.06 1.81 17.27
C ILE A 81 -1.21 1.22 18.67
N VAL A 82 -0.20 0.49 19.15
CA VAL A 82 -0.18 -0.03 20.53
C VAL A 82 -0.16 1.12 21.53
N VAL A 83 0.76 2.07 21.36
CA VAL A 83 0.84 3.24 22.26
C VAL A 83 -0.43 4.10 22.13
N PHE A 84 -1.08 4.12 20.96
CA PHE A 84 -2.35 4.82 20.75
C PHE A 84 -3.52 4.12 21.46
N GLY A 85 -3.51 2.78 21.49
CA GLY A 85 -4.41 1.98 22.31
C GLY A 85 -4.28 2.34 23.78
N ASP A 86 -3.05 2.32 24.32
CA ASP A 86 -2.78 2.70 25.71
C ASP A 86 -3.26 4.12 26.02
N LEU A 87 -3.04 5.05 25.09
CA LEU A 87 -3.49 6.44 25.22
C LEU A 87 -5.02 6.54 25.26
N THR A 88 -5.71 5.77 24.43
CA THR A 88 -7.17 5.74 24.36
C THR A 88 -7.75 5.10 25.63
N GLY A 89 -7.13 4.03 26.12
CA GLY A 89 -7.50 3.39 27.39
C GLY A 89 -7.30 4.30 28.59
N ALA A 90 -6.17 5.02 28.64
CA ALA A 90 -5.93 6.04 29.66
C ALA A 90 -6.99 7.14 29.57
N ALA A 91 -7.25 7.71 28.38
CA ALA A 91 -8.22 8.78 28.19
C ALA A 91 -9.66 8.40 28.64
N ALA A 92 -10.06 7.14 28.47
CA ALA A 92 -11.39 6.67 28.82
C ALA A 92 -11.65 6.62 30.34
N ASN A 93 -10.60 6.56 31.18
CA ASN A 93 -10.72 6.25 32.61
C ASN A 93 -10.34 7.42 33.55
N ILE A 94 -10.12 8.63 33.02
CA ILE A 94 -9.54 9.71 33.83
C ILE A 94 -10.61 10.55 34.53
N ALA A 95 -10.57 10.54 35.87
CA ALA A 95 -11.02 11.65 36.70
C ALA A 95 -10.10 12.86 36.46
N THR A 96 -10.67 14.02 36.13
CA THR A 96 -10.03 15.22 35.56
C THR A 96 -8.79 15.77 36.30
N SER A 97 -8.48 15.33 37.52
CA SER A 97 -7.36 15.80 38.33
C SER A 97 -6.01 15.13 38.08
N GLN A 98 -5.94 13.96 37.43
CA GLN A 98 -4.66 13.20 37.24
C GLN A 98 -4.22 13.03 35.78
N VAL A 99 -4.89 13.69 34.83
CA VAL A 99 -4.63 13.58 33.37
C VAL A 99 -3.15 13.79 33.03
N GLN A 100 -2.50 14.79 33.62
CA GLN A 100 -1.14 15.20 33.22
C GLN A 100 -0.06 14.18 33.60
N GLU A 101 -0.18 13.52 34.76
CA GLU A 101 0.83 12.56 35.22
C GLU A 101 0.79 11.26 34.41
N ILE A 102 -0.40 10.85 33.98
CA ILE A 102 -0.62 9.64 33.17
C ILE A 102 -0.24 9.89 31.70
N MET A 103 -0.61 11.04 31.14
CA MET A 103 -0.41 11.30 29.71
C MET A 103 1.05 11.63 29.34
N ARG A 104 1.81 12.27 30.24
CA ARG A 104 3.20 12.69 29.98
C ARG A 104 4.13 11.53 29.52
N PRO A 105 4.21 10.38 30.21
CA PRO A 105 5.07 9.27 29.77
C PRO A 105 4.60 8.65 28.44
N LEU A 106 3.29 8.59 28.18
CA LEU A 106 2.75 8.05 26.92
C LEU A 106 3.09 8.95 25.73
N VAL A 107 2.92 10.27 25.88
CA VAL A 107 3.30 11.24 24.84
C VAL A 107 4.81 11.18 24.57
N LEU A 108 5.65 11.03 25.60
CA LEU A 108 7.09 10.87 25.39
C LEU A 108 7.44 9.59 24.61
N ARG A 109 6.75 8.47 24.88
CA ARG A 109 6.91 7.23 24.09
C ARG A 109 6.53 7.46 22.62
N MET A 110 5.44 8.18 22.35
CA MET A 110 5.03 8.55 20.99
C MET A 110 6.08 9.38 20.25
N VAL A 111 6.66 10.37 20.94
CA VAL A 111 7.71 11.24 20.36
C VAL A 111 8.95 10.42 20.03
N TRP A 112 9.45 9.59 20.95
CA TRP A 112 10.63 8.76 20.70
C TRP A 112 10.40 7.75 19.57
N LEU A 113 9.22 7.13 19.52
CA LEU A 113 8.85 6.24 18.43
C LEU A 113 8.79 6.97 17.08
N SER A 114 8.25 8.19 17.06
CA SER A 114 8.17 9.02 15.85
C SER A 114 9.55 9.45 15.35
N VAL A 115 10.46 9.82 16.26
CA VAL A 115 11.85 10.15 15.91
C VAL A 115 12.58 8.92 15.36
N GLY A 116 12.39 7.75 15.97
CA GLY A 116 12.93 6.49 15.46
C GLY A 116 12.35 6.10 14.10
N ALA A 117 11.05 6.31 13.89
CA ALA A 117 10.39 6.08 12.61
C ALA A 117 10.95 7.00 11.52
N LEU A 118 11.11 8.31 11.80
CA LEU A 118 11.67 9.27 10.86
C LEU A 118 13.11 8.91 10.47
N ALA A 119 13.94 8.54 11.46
CA ALA A 119 15.32 8.15 11.22
C ALA A 119 15.42 6.85 10.39
N SER A 120 14.61 5.83 10.72
CA SER A 120 14.62 4.54 10.00
C SER A 120 14.09 4.68 8.57
N TRP A 121 13.00 5.41 8.36
CA TRP A 121 12.48 5.71 7.02
C TRP A 121 13.50 6.51 6.21
N GLY A 122 14.04 7.58 6.78
CA GLY A 122 15.05 8.41 6.12
C GLY A 122 16.28 7.60 5.72
N LEU A 123 16.81 6.76 6.61
CA LEU A 123 18.00 5.97 6.32
C LEU A 123 17.74 4.87 5.29
N ALA A 124 16.59 4.19 5.34
CA ALA A 124 16.22 3.15 4.38
C ALA A 124 16.06 3.72 2.95
N PHE A 125 15.30 4.81 2.81
CA PHE A 125 15.08 5.47 1.52
C PHE A 125 16.26 6.31 1.02
N TRP A 126 17.30 6.48 1.83
CA TRP A 126 18.53 7.13 1.41
C TRP A 126 19.61 6.13 1.00
N LEU A 127 19.90 5.13 1.83
CA LEU A 127 21.00 4.18 1.59
C LEU A 127 20.73 3.23 0.41
N VAL A 128 19.52 2.67 0.32
CA VAL A 128 19.20 1.68 -0.73
C VAL A 128 19.20 2.34 -2.12
N PRO A 129 18.53 3.48 -2.35
CA PRO A 129 18.58 4.14 -3.66
C PRO A 129 19.99 4.64 -4.02
N LEU A 130 20.77 5.11 -3.04
CA LEU A 130 22.17 5.50 -3.28
C LEU A 130 23.01 4.33 -3.81
N SER A 131 22.84 3.13 -3.22
CA SER A 131 23.51 1.92 -3.70
C SER A 131 23.04 1.50 -5.09
N ALA A 132 21.74 1.68 -5.40
CA ALA A 132 21.16 1.38 -6.70
C ALA A 132 21.68 2.32 -7.79
N ASP A 133 21.86 3.61 -7.50
CA ASP A 133 22.45 4.59 -8.43
C ASP A 133 23.92 4.26 -8.73
N ARG A 134 24.69 3.80 -7.74
CA ARG A 134 26.07 3.33 -7.92
C ARG A 134 26.13 2.10 -8.83
N GLN A 135 25.25 1.12 -8.60
CA GLN A 135 25.14 -0.07 -9.45
C GLN A 135 24.71 0.28 -10.87
N LEU A 136 23.75 1.20 -11.02
CA LEU A 136 23.31 1.71 -12.31
C LEU A 136 24.45 2.38 -13.07
N HIS A 137 25.29 3.17 -12.41
CA HIS A 137 26.43 3.82 -13.05
C HIS A 137 27.41 2.79 -13.65
N LYS A 138 27.76 1.74 -12.88
CA LYS A 138 28.61 0.65 -13.37
C LYS A 138 27.96 -0.12 -14.51
N MET A 139 26.67 -0.44 -14.37
CA MET A 139 25.92 -1.17 -15.38
C MET A 139 25.86 -0.39 -16.69
N ARG A 140 25.58 0.92 -16.66
CA ARG A 140 25.59 1.78 -17.84
C ARG A 140 26.95 1.85 -18.50
N LYS A 141 28.03 1.98 -17.70
CA LYS A 141 29.40 2.03 -18.24
C LYS A 141 29.78 0.72 -18.92
N ALA A 142 29.46 -0.42 -18.29
CA ALA A 142 29.74 -1.74 -18.82
C ALA A 142 28.90 -2.04 -20.07
N PHE A 143 27.59 -1.73 -20.03
CA PHE A 143 26.69 -1.89 -21.17
C PHE A 143 27.10 -1.01 -22.35
N HIS A 144 27.41 0.27 -22.13
CA HIS A 144 27.89 1.15 -23.18
C HIS A 144 29.20 0.66 -23.80
N SER A 145 30.15 0.21 -22.97
CA SER A 145 31.40 -0.38 -23.48
C SER A 145 31.18 -1.69 -24.24
N ALA A 146 30.19 -2.50 -23.86
CA ALA A 146 29.86 -3.75 -24.55
C ALA A 146 29.20 -3.48 -25.90
N VAL A 147 28.23 -2.55 -25.95
CA VAL A 147 27.54 -2.15 -27.19
C VAL A 147 28.53 -1.62 -28.22
N LEU A 148 29.51 -0.81 -27.83
CA LEU A 148 30.54 -0.29 -28.74
C LEU A 148 31.50 -1.36 -29.30
N ARG A 149 31.52 -2.58 -28.73
CA ARG A 149 32.37 -3.69 -29.18
C ARG A 149 31.63 -4.72 -30.03
N GLN A 150 30.32 -4.56 -30.21
CA GLN A 150 29.52 -5.49 -31.01
C GLN A 150 29.80 -5.36 -32.51
N ASP A 151 29.61 -6.46 -33.22
CA ASP A 151 29.79 -6.57 -34.66
C ASP A 151 28.67 -5.88 -35.46
N LEU A 152 28.91 -5.54 -36.72
CA LEU A 152 27.90 -4.85 -37.55
C LEU A 152 26.61 -5.69 -37.70
N ALA A 153 26.74 -7.02 -37.81
CA ALA A 153 25.58 -7.91 -37.94
C ALA A 153 24.70 -7.92 -36.67
N PHE A 154 25.25 -7.62 -35.49
CA PHE A 154 24.44 -7.39 -34.28
C PHE A 154 23.52 -6.19 -34.44
N PHE A 155 24.02 -5.09 -35.02
CA PHE A 155 23.23 -3.88 -35.25
C PHE A 155 22.22 -4.05 -36.39
N ASP A 156 22.57 -4.79 -37.45
CA ASP A 156 21.65 -5.09 -38.56
C ASP A 156 20.45 -5.94 -38.11
N SER A 157 20.63 -6.78 -37.08
CA SER A 157 19.56 -7.63 -36.51
C SER A 157 18.56 -6.91 -35.59
N ARG A 158 18.79 -5.63 -35.26
CA ARG A 158 17.99 -4.89 -34.27
C ARG A 158 17.44 -3.59 -34.83
N ARG A 159 16.37 -3.08 -34.19
CA ARG A 159 15.73 -1.85 -34.67
C ARG A 159 16.62 -0.64 -34.38
N PRO A 160 16.67 0.35 -35.30
CA PRO A 160 17.35 1.62 -35.05
C PRO A 160 16.84 2.25 -33.74
N GLY A 161 17.77 2.66 -32.87
CA GLY A 161 17.44 3.29 -31.58
C GLY A 161 17.10 2.33 -30.43
N GLU A 162 16.95 1.03 -30.67
CA GLU A 162 16.64 0.04 -29.62
C GLU A 162 17.71 0.02 -28.52
N MET A 163 18.99 0.11 -28.89
CA MET A 163 20.11 0.11 -27.93
C MET A 163 20.09 1.35 -27.04
N THR A 164 19.71 2.49 -27.60
CA THR A 164 19.60 3.76 -26.87
C THR A 164 18.46 3.70 -25.85
N VAL A 165 17.34 3.08 -26.23
CA VAL A 165 16.21 2.85 -25.31
C VAL A 165 16.61 1.87 -24.21
N LEU A 166 17.30 0.77 -24.53
CA LEU A 166 17.78 -0.18 -23.52
C LEU A 166 18.79 0.44 -22.54
N LEU A 167 19.71 1.28 -23.02
CA LEU A 167 20.67 2.00 -22.18
C LEU A 167 20.00 3.01 -21.25
N THR A 168 18.94 3.67 -21.70
CA THR A 168 18.23 4.69 -20.91
C THR A 168 17.13 4.07 -20.06
N GLU A 169 16.05 3.59 -20.68
CA GLU A 169 14.87 3.02 -20.04
C GLU A 169 15.14 1.66 -19.40
N GLY A 170 15.77 0.74 -20.13
CA GLY A 170 16.04 -0.61 -19.63
C GLY A 170 16.89 -0.59 -18.35
N CYS A 171 17.94 0.24 -18.34
CA CYS A 171 18.78 0.43 -17.16
C CYS A 171 18.03 1.13 -16.01
N ASN A 172 17.16 2.10 -16.31
CA ASN A 172 16.34 2.77 -15.30
C ASN A 172 15.30 1.83 -14.67
N ASP A 173 14.74 0.89 -15.43
CA ASP A 173 13.81 -0.11 -14.91
C ASP A 173 14.48 -1.03 -13.88
N VAL A 174 15.71 -1.48 -14.16
CA VAL A 174 16.52 -2.25 -13.20
C VAL A 174 16.79 -1.43 -11.94
N ARG A 175 17.20 -0.15 -12.10
CA ARG A 175 17.41 0.75 -10.97
C ARG A 175 16.14 0.93 -10.13
N ASN A 176 15.00 1.15 -10.76
CA ASN A 176 13.72 1.34 -10.06
C ASN A 176 13.34 0.11 -9.22
N ALA A 177 13.60 -1.09 -9.73
CA ALA A 177 13.40 -2.34 -8.99
C ALA A 177 14.34 -2.45 -7.77
N LEU A 178 15.62 -2.13 -7.95
CA LEU A 178 16.64 -2.25 -6.90
C LEU A 178 16.60 -1.14 -5.84
N ALA A 179 16.05 0.04 -6.17
CA ALA A 179 15.98 1.20 -5.30
C ALA A 179 14.73 1.15 -4.38
N ASN A 180 13.78 2.06 -4.61
CA ASN A 180 12.62 2.28 -3.72
C ASN A 180 11.73 1.04 -3.59
N LYS A 181 11.57 0.27 -4.66
CA LYS A 181 10.63 -0.87 -4.67
C LYS A 181 11.10 -2.02 -3.79
N LEU A 182 12.41 -2.19 -3.61
CA LEU A 182 12.96 -3.15 -2.67
C LEU A 182 12.63 -2.79 -1.22
N VAL A 183 12.79 -1.52 -0.85
CA VAL A 183 12.48 -1.01 0.49
C VAL A 183 11.00 -1.18 0.81
N GLU A 184 10.13 -0.78 -0.12
CA GLU A 184 8.67 -0.88 0.04
C GLU A 184 8.19 -2.32 0.28
N VAL A 185 8.73 -3.31 -0.46
CA VAL A 185 8.36 -4.73 -0.28
C VAL A 185 8.78 -5.23 1.10
N VAL A 186 10.02 -4.97 1.51
CA VAL A 186 10.54 -5.46 2.80
C VAL A 186 9.82 -4.78 3.97
N GLN A 187 9.57 -3.49 3.86
CA GLN A 187 8.78 -2.74 4.84
C GLN A 187 7.36 -3.31 4.97
N ALA A 188 6.68 -3.56 3.85
CA ALA A 188 5.32 -4.09 3.86
C ALA A 188 5.23 -5.50 4.45
N VAL A 189 6.21 -6.36 4.18
CA VAL A 189 6.29 -7.70 4.77
C VAL A 189 6.52 -7.61 6.28
N ALA A 190 7.44 -6.75 6.73
CA ALA A 190 7.69 -6.55 8.16
C ALA A 190 6.45 -5.98 8.88
N GLN A 191 5.78 -5.01 8.26
CA GLN A 191 4.56 -4.39 8.77
C GLN A 191 3.39 -5.39 8.87
N LEU A 192 3.21 -6.25 7.87
CA LEU A 192 2.21 -7.31 7.90
C LEU A 192 2.52 -8.34 8.99
N ALA A 193 3.76 -8.83 9.05
CA ALA A 193 4.17 -9.84 10.02
C ALA A 193 3.96 -9.34 11.46
N LEU A 194 4.45 -8.14 11.77
CA LEU A 194 4.30 -7.56 13.10
C LEU A 194 2.84 -7.20 13.41
N GLY A 195 2.11 -6.66 12.42
CA GLY A 195 0.68 -6.34 12.57
C GLY A 195 -0.16 -7.58 12.93
N ILE A 196 0.10 -8.71 12.29
CA ILE A 196 -0.54 -9.99 12.62
C ILE A 196 -0.16 -10.44 14.03
N VAL A 197 1.13 -10.43 14.37
CA VAL A 197 1.60 -10.86 15.71
C VAL A 197 0.95 -10.02 16.82
N ILE A 198 0.97 -8.69 16.69
CA ILE A 198 0.34 -7.78 17.66
C ILE A 198 -1.17 -8.05 17.75
N ALA A 199 -1.85 -8.18 16.61
CA ALA A 199 -3.29 -8.41 16.61
C ALA A 199 -3.67 -9.71 17.36
N PHE A 200 -2.94 -10.81 17.13
CA PHE A 200 -3.18 -12.08 17.83
C PHE A 200 -2.85 -12.02 19.32
N VAL A 201 -1.82 -11.27 19.72
CA VAL A 201 -1.46 -11.09 21.14
C VAL A 201 -2.55 -10.32 21.90
N TYR A 202 -3.12 -9.28 21.29
CA TYR A 202 -4.15 -8.46 21.94
C TYR A 202 -5.54 -9.10 21.88
N SER A 203 -5.98 -9.59 20.72
CA SER A 203 -7.29 -10.25 20.59
C SER A 203 -7.31 -11.22 19.42
N TRP A 204 -7.18 -12.51 19.71
CA TRP A 204 -7.22 -13.57 18.70
C TRP A 204 -8.61 -13.71 18.05
N GLU A 205 -9.70 -13.55 18.80
CA GLU A 205 -11.09 -13.66 18.29
C GLU A 205 -11.37 -12.60 17.19
N LEU A 206 -11.04 -11.34 17.45
CA LEU A 206 -11.24 -10.27 16.48
C LEU A 206 -10.31 -10.45 15.27
N SER A 207 -9.07 -10.86 15.53
CA SER A 207 -8.07 -11.08 14.47
C SER A 207 -8.50 -12.14 13.46
N LEU A 208 -9.11 -13.24 13.91
CA LEU A 208 -9.63 -14.28 13.02
C LEU A 208 -10.72 -13.77 12.06
N VAL A 209 -11.66 -12.99 12.57
CA VAL A 209 -12.72 -12.38 11.75
C VAL A 209 -12.13 -11.44 10.71
N MET A 210 -11.17 -10.60 11.13
CA MET A 210 -10.52 -9.65 10.25
C MET A 210 -9.64 -10.33 9.18
N ILE A 211 -8.96 -11.43 9.52
CA ILE A 211 -8.22 -12.27 8.57
C ILE A 211 -9.17 -12.96 7.59
N ALA A 212 -10.33 -13.44 8.03
CA ALA A 212 -11.32 -14.03 7.14
C ALA A 212 -11.83 -13.04 6.07
N LEU A 213 -11.79 -11.74 6.36
CA LEU A 213 -12.16 -10.67 5.44
C LEU A 213 -10.99 -10.13 4.60
N MET A 214 -9.72 -10.45 4.93
CA MET A 214 -8.56 -10.07 4.12
C MET A 214 -8.59 -10.59 2.67
N PRO A 215 -9.02 -11.84 2.37
CA PRO A 215 -9.15 -12.33 1.00
C PRO A 215 -10.08 -11.47 0.13
N LEU A 216 -11.14 -10.89 0.72
CA LEU A 216 -12.05 -10.00 0.01
C LEU A 216 -11.33 -8.73 -0.46
N MET A 217 -10.46 -8.17 0.39
CA MET A 217 -9.59 -7.05 0.03
C MET A 217 -8.59 -7.44 -1.08
N GLY A 218 -7.98 -8.61 -0.96
CA GLY A 218 -7.06 -9.14 -1.99
C GLY A 218 -7.73 -9.33 -3.36
N LEU A 219 -8.98 -9.79 -3.39
CA LEU A 219 -9.76 -9.93 -4.62
C LEU A 219 -10.09 -8.56 -5.25
N ALA A 220 -10.54 -7.60 -4.45
CA ALA A 220 -10.80 -6.25 -4.91
C ALA A 220 -9.52 -5.59 -5.49
N MET A 221 -8.36 -5.90 -4.89
CA MET A 221 -7.08 -5.42 -5.38
C MET A 221 -6.63 -6.09 -6.68
N LYS A 222 -6.79 -7.41 -6.79
CA LYS A 222 -6.53 -8.11 -8.06
C LYS A 222 -7.32 -7.45 -9.20
N PHE A 223 -8.61 -7.21 -8.97
CA PHE A 223 -9.48 -6.56 -9.94
C PHE A 223 -9.00 -5.14 -10.30
N ALA A 224 -8.51 -4.37 -9.33
CA ALA A 224 -7.95 -3.04 -9.57
C ALA A 224 -6.64 -3.06 -10.37
N ILE A 225 -5.75 -4.01 -10.10
CA ILE A 225 -4.52 -4.17 -10.87
C ILE A 225 -4.85 -4.58 -12.30
N GLU A 226 -5.76 -5.53 -12.49
CA GLU A 226 -6.19 -6.00 -13.80
C GLU A 226 -6.84 -4.87 -14.63
N ALA A 227 -7.77 -4.13 -14.04
CA ALA A 227 -8.43 -2.98 -14.66
C ALA A 227 -7.45 -1.85 -15.03
N GLY A 228 -6.37 -1.67 -14.25
CA GLY A 228 -5.37 -0.62 -14.49
C GLY A 228 -4.25 -0.99 -15.45
N THR A 229 -3.89 -2.28 -15.55
CA THR A 229 -2.62 -2.70 -16.19
C THR A 229 -2.76 -3.76 -17.26
N VAL A 230 -3.81 -4.60 -17.24
CA VAL A 230 -3.90 -5.81 -18.07
C VAL A 230 -4.91 -5.56 -19.19
N GLY A 231 -4.42 -5.31 -20.41
CA GLY A 231 -5.23 -5.23 -21.62
C GLY A 231 -5.57 -3.81 -22.06
N ASP A 232 -6.50 -3.14 -21.39
CA ASP A 232 -7.06 -1.87 -21.91
C ASP A 232 -6.03 -0.73 -21.96
N ALA A 233 -5.10 -0.69 -21.00
CA ALA A 233 -3.99 0.26 -21.00
C ALA A 233 -3.00 0.04 -22.15
N ALA A 234 -2.85 -1.22 -22.60
CA ALA A 234 -1.99 -1.57 -23.73
C ALA A 234 -2.69 -1.27 -25.06
N LEU A 235 -3.98 -1.61 -25.16
CA LEU A 235 -4.84 -1.27 -26.30
C LEU A 235 -4.89 0.24 -26.53
N GLY A 236 -5.12 1.03 -25.48
CA GLY A 236 -5.11 2.50 -25.60
C GLY A 236 -3.78 3.07 -26.09
N LYS A 237 -2.65 2.45 -25.70
CA LYS A 237 -1.32 2.83 -26.19
C LYS A 237 -1.09 2.42 -27.64
N GLU A 238 -1.62 1.28 -28.07
CA GLU A 238 -1.51 0.81 -29.46
C GLU A 238 -2.34 1.68 -30.40
N GLU A 239 -3.60 1.97 -30.05
CA GLU A 239 -4.47 2.90 -30.79
C GLU A 239 -3.85 4.31 -30.89
N TYR A 240 -3.25 4.79 -29.79
CA TYR A 240 -2.55 6.07 -29.78
C TYR A 240 -1.29 6.07 -30.65
N LYS A 241 -0.59 4.92 -30.74
CA LYS A 241 0.57 4.76 -31.61
C LYS A 241 0.17 4.83 -33.08
N GLU A 242 -0.97 4.26 -33.47
CA GLU A 242 -1.50 4.40 -34.84
C GLU A 242 -1.87 5.84 -35.18
N ALA A 243 -2.51 6.57 -34.24
CA ALA A 243 -2.75 8.01 -34.44
C ALA A 243 -1.42 8.78 -34.58
N GLY A 244 -0.43 8.41 -33.76
CA GLY A 244 0.92 8.98 -33.81
C GLY A 244 1.65 8.72 -35.14
N SER A 245 1.47 7.56 -35.76
CA SER A 245 2.10 7.27 -37.06
C SER A 245 1.53 8.16 -38.17
N VAL A 246 0.22 8.40 -38.18
CA VAL A 246 -0.41 9.33 -39.15
C VAL A 246 0.13 10.76 -38.96
N ALA A 247 0.26 11.21 -37.71
CA ALA A 247 0.87 12.51 -37.43
C ALA A 247 2.35 12.57 -37.86
N THR A 248 3.09 11.50 -37.63
CA THR A 248 4.52 11.41 -38.00
C THR A 248 4.71 11.45 -39.52
N GLU A 249 3.87 10.73 -40.28
CA GLU A 249 3.86 10.75 -41.74
C GLU A 249 3.53 12.15 -42.27
N ALA A 250 2.48 12.78 -41.74
CA ALA A 250 2.08 14.12 -42.15
C ALA A 250 3.16 15.18 -41.91
N VAL A 251 3.86 15.09 -40.77
CA VAL A 251 4.96 16.02 -40.43
C VAL A 251 6.20 15.74 -41.29
N ALA A 252 6.53 14.47 -41.53
CA ALA A 252 7.66 14.09 -42.39
C ALA A 252 7.46 14.58 -43.84
N SER A 253 6.22 14.54 -44.33
CA SER A 253 5.86 14.95 -45.70
C SER A 253 5.13 16.30 -45.75
N VAL A 254 5.42 17.22 -44.82
CA VAL A 254 4.66 18.48 -44.66
C VAL A 254 4.60 19.34 -45.92
N ARG A 255 5.69 19.37 -46.71
CA ARG A 255 5.72 20.13 -47.99
C ARG A 255 4.74 19.54 -49.01
N THR A 256 4.65 18.22 -49.07
CA THR A 256 3.73 17.51 -49.97
C THR A 256 2.29 17.73 -49.54
N VAL A 257 1.99 17.61 -48.24
CA VAL A 257 0.64 17.85 -47.69
C VAL A 257 0.19 19.27 -48.01
N ALA A 258 1.05 20.28 -47.79
CA ALA A 258 0.73 21.68 -48.07
C ALA A 258 0.59 21.96 -49.58
N SER A 259 1.44 21.35 -50.43
CA SER A 259 1.36 21.55 -51.88
C SER A 259 0.08 20.98 -52.50
N LEU A 260 -0.49 19.94 -51.89
CA LEU A 260 -1.71 19.28 -52.34
C LEU A 260 -2.98 19.84 -51.66
N GLY A 261 -2.86 20.80 -50.73
CA GLY A 261 -3.98 21.29 -49.92
C GLY A 261 -4.63 20.18 -49.07
N GLY A 262 -3.85 19.18 -48.67
CA GLY A 262 -4.31 17.96 -48.01
C GLY A 262 -4.50 18.09 -46.49
N GLU A 263 -4.24 19.25 -45.89
CA GLU A 263 -4.35 19.48 -44.45
C GLU A 263 -5.70 19.03 -43.85
N PRO A 264 -6.89 19.40 -44.41
CA PRO A 264 -8.16 18.99 -43.82
C PRO A 264 -8.35 17.47 -43.84
N SER A 265 -7.88 16.78 -44.89
CA SER A 265 -7.97 15.32 -45.00
C SER A 265 -7.10 14.61 -43.95
N ILE A 266 -5.89 15.13 -43.72
CA ILE A 266 -4.98 14.60 -42.69
C ILE A 266 -5.55 14.82 -41.29
N VAL A 267 -6.11 16.01 -41.02
CA VAL A 267 -6.75 16.30 -39.73
C VAL A 267 -7.93 15.36 -39.48
N GLU A 268 -8.76 15.10 -40.49
CA GLU A 268 -9.87 14.16 -40.38
C GLU A 268 -9.37 12.74 -40.07
N ARG A 269 -8.36 12.24 -40.80
CA ARG A 269 -7.74 10.92 -40.55
C ARG A 269 -7.16 10.80 -39.14
N PHE A 270 -6.44 11.83 -38.68
CA PHE A 270 -5.89 11.86 -37.34
C PHE A 270 -7.01 11.86 -36.28
N SER A 271 -8.04 12.69 -36.46
CA SER A 271 -9.18 12.77 -35.54
C SER A 271 -9.96 11.45 -35.43
N ALA A 272 -10.13 10.73 -36.54
CA ALA A 272 -10.80 9.44 -36.56
C ALA A 272 -10.04 8.37 -35.76
N ARG A 273 -8.70 8.32 -35.91
CA ARG A 273 -7.84 7.43 -35.11
C ARG A 273 -7.81 7.83 -33.64
N LEU A 274 -7.77 9.13 -33.36
CA LEU A 274 -7.78 9.65 -32.01
C LEU A 274 -9.09 9.35 -31.26
N ALA A 275 -10.23 9.34 -31.96
CA ALA A 275 -11.53 9.00 -31.37
C ALA A 275 -11.57 7.55 -30.83
N ASN A 276 -10.90 6.60 -31.48
CA ASN A 276 -10.78 5.23 -30.99
C ASN A 276 -9.91 5.17 -29.72
N ALA A 277 -8.76 5.85 -29.73
CA ALA A 277 -7.91 5.97 -28.56
C ALA A 277 -8.66 6.62 -27.38
N GLN A 278 -9.48 7.65 -27.64
CA GLN A 278 -10.32 8.30 -26.63
C GLN A 278 -11.35 7.33 -26.03
N ARG A 279 -12.05 6.55 -26.86
CA ARG A 279 -13.03 5.55 -26.36
C ARG A 279 -12.35 4.46 -25.52
N ALA A 280 -11.19 3.98 -25.95
CA ALA A 280 -10.39 3.03 -25.19
C ALA A 280 -9.97 3.61 -23.84
N ALA A 281 -9.49 4.85 -23.82
CA ALA A 281 -9.11 5.56 -22.59
C ALA A 281 -10.30 5.79 -21.64
N ILE A 282 -11.49 6.15 -22.16
CA ILE A 282 -12.71 6.30 -21.33
C ILE A 282 -13.12 4.96 -20.72
N ARG A 283 -13.08 3.87 -21.50
CA ARG A 283 -13.41 2.53 -21.00
C ARG A 283 -12.42 2.05 -19.94
N GLN A 284 -11.13 2.31 -20.15
CA GLN A 284 -10.10 2.03 -19.16
C GLN A 284 -10.30 2.86 -17.89
N GLY A 285 -10.53 4.17 -18.04
CA GLY A 285 -10.74 5.09 -16.92
C GLY A 285 -11.95 4.72 -16.06
N THR A 286 -13.07 4.34 -16.70
CA THR A 286 -14.28 3.88 -15.99
C THR A 286 -14.05 2.56 -15.26
N LYS A 287 -13.36 1.59 -15.87
CA LYS A 287 -12.99 0.33 -15.19
C LYS A 287 -12.07 0.58 -13.98
N LEU A 288 -11.06 1.44 -14.13
CA LEU A 288 -10.13 1.80 -13.05
C LEU A 288 -10.83 2.56 -11.92
N ALA A 289 -11.76 3.47 -12.25
CA ALA A 289 -12.53 4.20 -11.25
C ALA A 289 -13.45 3.23 -10.48
N LEU A 290 -14.15 2.32 -11.18
CA LEU A 290 -15.01 1.32 -10.56
C LEU A 290 -14.22 0.38 -9.64
N SER A 291 -13.05 -0.11 -10.09
CA SER A 291 -12.21 -0.99 -9.28
C SER A 291 -11.64 -0.30 -8.05
N THR A 292 -11.24 0.97 -8.17
CA THR A 292 -10.74 1.76 -7.03
C THR A 292 -11.86 2.06 -6.04
N SER A 293 -13.07 2.33 -6.53
CA SER A 293 -14.24 2.56 -5.68
C SER A 293 -14.64 1.28 -4.93
N LEU A 294 -14.58 0.12 -5.60
CA LEU A 294 -14.83 -1.18 -4.98
C LEU A 294 -13.82 -1.49 -3.85
N LEU A 295 -12.54 -1.16 -4.04
CA LEU A 295 -11.51 -1.26 -3.00
C LEU A 295 -11.87 -0.45 -1.74
N PHE A 296 -12.25 0.81 -1.91
CA PHE A 296 -12.67 1.66 -0.78
C PHE A 296 -13.97 1.17 -0.14
N ALA A 297 -14.93 0.67 -0.91
CA ALA A 297 -16.17 0.10 -0.37
C ALA A 297 -15.90 -1.11 0.53
N VAL A 298 -15.03 -2.03 0.10
CA VAL A 298 -14.61 -3.19 0.89
C VAL A 298 -13.87 -2.76 2.17
N MET A 299 -13.04 -1.70 2.09
CA MET A 299 -12.38 -1.13 3.27
C MET A 299 -13.40 -0.61 4.31
N PHE A 300 -14.38 0.19 3.90
CA PHE A 300 -15.37 0.71 4.84
C PHE A 300 -16.27 -0.39 5.40
N PHE A 301 -16.58 -1.41 4.60
CA PHE A 301 -17.27 -2.61 5.09
C PHE A 301 -16.45 -3.33 6.17
N GLN A 302 -15.14 -3.47 5.96
CA GLN A 302 -14.22 -4.05 6.94
C GLN A 302 -14.20 -3.23 8.25
N TYR A 303 -14.23 -1.90 8.16
CA TYR A 303 -14.30 -1.03 9.33
C TYR A 303 -15.60 -1.23 10.10
N GLY A 304 -16.73 -1.28 9.39
CA GLY A 304 -18.04 -1.53 10.00
C GLY A 304 -18.10 -2.89 10.68
N ALA A 305 -17.66 -3.96 10.01
CA ALA A 305 -17.65 -5.31 10.56
C ALA A 305 -16.72 -5.42 11.79
N GLY A 306 -15.52 -4.84 11.71
CA GLY A 306 -14.54 -4.86 12.80
C GLY A 306 -15.01 -4.09 14.03
N PHE A 307 -15.60 -2.90 13.86
CA PHE A 307 -16.14 -2.14 14.99
C PHE A 307 -17.40 -2.77 15.58
N TRP A 308 -18.30 -3.31 14.74
CA TRP A 308 -19.50 -3.98 15.22
C TRP A 308 -19.16 -5.22 16.05
N TYR A 309 -18.31 -6.11 15.52
CA TYR A 309 -17.89 -7.31 16.24
C TYR A 309 -16.99 -6.98 17.44
N GLY A 310 -16.10 -5.99 17.31
CA GLY A 310 -15.29 -5.49 18.43
C GLY A 310 -16.13 -4.97 19.60
N GLY A 311 -17.19 -4.20 19.30
CA GLY A 311 -18.16 -3.75 20.32
C GLY A 311 -18.92 -4.90 20.97
N PHE A 312 -19.33 -5.89 20.18
CA PHE A 312 -19.95 -7.11 20.70
C PHE A 312 -19.01 -7.87 21.66
N LEU A 313 -17.72 -8.00 21.34
CA LEU A 313 -16.73 -8.63 22.20
C LEU A 313 -16.59 -7.92 23.56
N ILE A 314 -16.60 -6.60 23.56
CA ILE A 314 -16.50 -5.80 24.79
C ILE A 314 -17.74 -6.06 25.66
N ALA A 315 -18.94 -5.95 25.07
CA ALA A 315 -20.20 -6.18 25.77
C ALA A 315 -20.29 -7.60 26.35
N ASP A 316 -20.01 -8.63 25.55
CA ASP A 316 -20.05 -10.03 25.98
C ASP A 316 -18.98 -10.34 27.04
N SER A 317 -17.78 -9.75 26.94
CA SER A 317 -16.75 -9.90 27.98
C SER A 317 -17.19 -9.29 29.32
N ARG A 318 -17.86 -8.13 29.29
CA ARG A 318 -18.40 -7.48 30.48
C ARG A 318 -19.54 -8.30 31.10
N GLU A 319 -20.48 -8.79 30.29
CA GLU A 319 -21.56 -9.67 30.78
C GLU A 319 -21.02 -10.96 31.41
N ARG A 320 -20.05 -11.60 30.77
CA ARG A 320 -19.44 -12.84 31.29
C ARG A 320 -18.73 -12.60 32.63
N ALA A 321 -18.04 -11.48 32.76
CA ALA A 321 -17.39 -11.11 34.01
C ALA A 321 -18.40 -10.81 35.12
N LEU A 322 -19.48 -10.07 34.83
CA LEU A 322 -20.57 -9.80 35.78
C LEU A 322 -21.25 -11.10 36.26
N ARG A 323 -21.44 -12.08 35.36
CA ARG A 323 -21.98 -13.40 35.76
C ARG A 323 -21.02 -14.21 36.63
N ALA A 324 -19.72 -14.14 36.35
CA ALA A 324 -18.70 -14.87 37.11
C ALA A 324 -18.46 -14.24 38.49
N HIS A 325 -18.61 -12.93 38.58
CA HIS A 325 -18.40 -12.12 39.76
C HIS A 325 -19.61 -11.22 40.02
N PRO A 326 -20.73 -11.80 40.52
CA PRO A 326 -21.92 -11.02 40.81
C PRO A 326 -21.63 -10.00 41.91
N ALA A 327 -22.29 -8.85 41.83
CA ALA A 327 -22.21 -7.84 42.88
C ALA A 327 -22.59 -8.45 44.24
N PRO A 328 -21.95 -8.02 45.36
CA PRO A 328 -22.23 -8.60 46.67
C PRO A 328 -23.71 -8.51 47.02
N PHE A 329 -24.30 -9.65 47.41
CA PHE A 329 -25.68 -9.71 47.89
C PHE A 329 -25.84 -8.86 49.15
N GLY A 330 -26.65 -7.79 49.08
CA GLY A 330 -26.88 -6.88 50.21
C GLY A 330 -26.75 -5.38 49.91
N LEU A 331 -26.62 -4.96 48.65
CA LEU A 331 -26.68 -3.54 48.26
C LEU A 331 -28.10 -2.93 48.35
N THR A 332 -29.08 -3.72 48.80
CA THR A 332 -30.42 -3.25 49.16
C THR A 332 -30.54 -3.10 50.67
N ASP A 333 -30.78 -1.86 51.11
CA ASP A 333 -31.37 -1.43 52.38
C ASP A 333 -31.32 -2.46 53.54
N VAL A 334 -30.23 -2.44 54.33
CA VAL A 334 -30.18 -3.16 55.62
C VAL A 334 -30.78 -2.27 56.71
N ARG A 335 -32.12 -2.28 56.76
CA ARG A 335 -33.05 -1.71 57.75
C ARG A 335 -33.81 -0.51 57.22
N GLY A 336 -35.10 -0.77 56.99
CA GLY A 336 -36.10 0.23 56.66
C GLY A 336 -35.98 1.51 57.48
N ASP A 337 -36.39 2.56 56.77
CA ASP A 337 -36.44 3.97 57.15
C ASP A 337 -35.07 4.66 57.22
N HIS A 338 -34.86 5.46 56.17
CA HIS A 338 -33.79 6.42 55.90
C HIS A 338 -32.58 5.87 55.14
N LEU A 339 -32.56 6.20 53.84
CA LEU A 339 -31.39 6.15 52.97
C LEU A 339 -30.14 6.57 53.74
N ASN A 340 -29.15 5.68 53.84
CA ASN A 340 -27.82 6.06 54.29
C ASN A 340 -27.33 7.20 53.40
N HIS A 341 -27.31 8.42 53.97
CA HIS A 341 -26.96 9.66 53.27
C HIS A 341 -25.53 9.67 52.70
N SER A 342 -24.72 8.65 52.99
CA SER A 342 -23.39 8.43 52.43
C SER A 342 -23.40 7.65 51.11
N PHE A 343 -24.33 6.69 50.92
CA PHE A 343 -24.42 5.93 49.67
C PHE A 343 -25.28 6.65 48.62
N ALA A 344 -26.33 7.35 49.04
CA ALA A 344 -27.26 8.06 48.15
C ALA A 344 -26.63 9.16 47.27
N PRO A 345 -25.70 10.02 47.74
CA PRO A 345 -25.11 11.06 46.89
C PRO A 345 -24.06 10.50 45.91
N HIS A 346 -23.32 9.45 46.29
CA HIS A 346 -22.39 8.77 45.37
C HIS A 346 -23.15 7.95 44.32
N ALA A 347 -24.23 7.28 44.74
CA ALA A 347 -25.18 6.68 43.83
C ALA A 347 -25.97 7.72 43.02
N ALA A 348 -26.11 8.99 43.43
CA ALA A 348 -26.86 10.00 42.66
C ALA A 348 -26.06 10.57 41.47
N VAL A 349 -24.74 10.60 41.54
CA VAL A 349 -23.87 11.04 40.41
C VAL A 349 -23.86 10.01 39.28
N VAL A 350 -24.00 8.72 39.60
CA VAL A 350 -24.10 7.60 38.63
C VAL A 350 -25.58 7.18 38.39
N GLY A 351 -26.45 7.43 39.35
CA GLY A 351 -27.82 6.88 39.44
C GLY A 351 -28.87 7.62 38.65
N ALA A 352 -28.59 8.81 38.11
CA ALA A 352 -29.47 9.37 37.09
C ALA A 352 -29.55 8.47 35.83
N LEU A 353 -28.53 7.64 35.56
CA LEU A 353 -28.55 6.62 34.50
C LEU A 353 -29.06 5.25 34.98
N CYS A 354 -28.80 4.86 36.23
CA CYS A 354 -29.18 3.53 36.74
C CYS A 354 -30.65 3.44 37.22
N ASN A 355 -31.32 4.57 37.43
CA ASN A 355 -32.71 4.63 37.87
C ASN A 355 -33.71 4.32 36.74
N ASP A 356 -33.29 4.35 35.46
CA ASP A 356 -34.14 4.13 34.28
C ASP A 356 -34.06 2.69 33.72
N THR A 357 -33.27 1.80 34.34
CA THR A 357 -33.16 0.39 33.92
C THR A 357 -33.93 -0.52 34.87
N GLU A 358 -35.16 -0.89 34.53
CA GLU A 358 -36.01 -1.82 35.31
C GLU A 358 -35.49 -3.28 35.34
N THR A 359 -34.38 -3.60 34.66
CA THR A 359 -33.83 -4.95 34.60
C THR A 359 -32.72 -5.11 35.63
N ALA A 360 -32.73 -6.21 36.40
CA ALA A 360 -31.73 -6.53 37.42
C ALA A 360 -30.27 -6.45 36.89
N TYR A 361 -30.07 -6.76 35.61
CA TYR A 361 -28.79 -6.64 34.91
C TYR A 361 -28.26 -5.20 34.80
N GLY A 362 -29.13 -4.19 34.70
CA GLY A 362 -28.72 -2.78 34.64
C GLY A 362 -28.11 -2.29 35.95
N MET A 363 -28.69 -2.72 37.08
CA MET A 363 -28.19 -2.38 38.42
C MET A 363 -26.85 -3.07 38.72
N GLU A 364 -26.69 -4.34 38.35
CA GLU A 364 -25.41 -5.07 38.51
C GLU A 364 -24.29 -4.45 37.68
N SER A 365 -24.58 -4.05 36.44
CA SER A 365 -23.62 -3.39 35.56
C SER A 365 -23.19 -2.00 36.07
N CYS A 366 -24.11 -1.25 36.70
CA CYS A 366 -23.83 0.06 37.29
C CYS A 366 -22.99 0.00 38.58
N ALA A 367 -23.25 -0.97 39.46
CA ALA A 367 -22.54 -1.11 40.74
C ALA A 367 -21.03 -1.37 40.57
N CYS A 368 -20.66 -1.96 39.44
CA CYS A 368 -19.30 -2.38 39.13
C CYS A 368 -18.42 -1.31 38.46
N ASP A 369 -19.01 -0.22 37.94
CA ASP A 369 -18.29 0.94 37.37
C ASP A 369 -17.99 2.03 38.43
N ILE A 370 -18.37 1.82 39.69
CA ILE A 370 -18.15 2.79 40.77
C ILE A 370 -16.72 2.65 41.30
N PRO A 371 -15.92 3.74 41.32
CA PRO A 371 -14.60 3.70 41.95
C PRO A 371 -14.74 3.64 43.48
N TRP A 372 -14.59 2.44 44.06
CA TRP A 372 -14.75 2.17 45.50
C TRP A 372 -13.80 2.99 46.40
N GLY A 373 -12.65 3.43 45.88
CA GLY A 373 -11.73 4.35 46.59
C GLY A 373 -12.26 5.77 46.75
N SER A 374 -13.32 6.15 46.02
CA SER A 374 -13.98 7.46 46.14
C SER A 374 -15.10 7.50 47.18
N LEU A 375 -15.48 6.36 47.76
CA LEU A 375 -16.56 6.26 48.76
C LEU A 375 -16.19 6.76 50.17
N GLY A 376 -14.95 7.24 50.38
CA GLY A 376 -14.50 7.78 51.66
C GLY A 376 -14.42 6.76 52.80
N ASP A 377 -14.04 7.25 53.98
CA ASP A 377 -13.77 6.46 55.20
C ASP A 377 -14.99 5.66 55.75
N ASP A 378 -16.17 5.77 55.13
CA ASP A 378 -17.37 5.00 55.47
C ASP A 378 -17.38 3.59 54.84
N ALA A 379 -16.45 3.29 53.92
CA ALA A 379 -16.30 1.99 53.27
C ALA A 379 -15.55 0.93 54.12
N VAL A 380 -15.30 1.20 55.41
CA VAL A 380 -14.55 0.34 56.35
C VAL A 380 -15.11 -1.09 56.50
N TYR A 381 -16.36 -1.33 56.09
CA TYR A 381 -16.99 -2.66 56.16
C TYR A 381 -16.91 -3.49 54.87
N LEU A 382 -16.31 -2.97 53.80
CA LEU A 382 -16.26 -3.63 52.48
C LEU A 382 -14.83 -3.95 52.03
N ASP A 383 -13.95 -4.27 52.98
CA ASP A 383 -12.59 -4.73 52.67
C ASP A 383 -12.54 -6.27 52.71
N PRO A 384 -12.17 -6.95 51.61
CA PRO A 384 -11.66 -6.40 50.35
C PRO A 384 -12.77 -5.87 49.42
N ALA A 385 -12.46 -4.79 48.67
CA ALA A 385 -13.34 -4.20 47.65
C ALA A 385 -13.96 -5.28 46.75
N PRO A 386 -15.27 -5.20 46.42
CA PRO A 386 -15.93 -6.23 45.64
C PRO A 386 -15.33 -6.27 44.23
N ASP A 387 -14.71 -7.40 43.90
CA ASP A 387 -14.18 -7.67 42.58
C ASP A 387 -15.36 -8.04 41.67
N CYS A 388 -15.85 -7.08 40.91
CA CYS A 388 -16.87 -7.26 39.88
C CYS A 388 -16.35 -7.91 38.58
N GLY A 389 -15.19 -8.58 38.62
CA GLY A 389 -14.60 -9.31 37.51
C GLY A 389 -13.85 -8.41 36.52
N CYS A 390 -14.50 -7.41 35.94
CA CYS A 390 -13.83 -6.41 35.09
C CYS A 390 -13.30 -5.21 35.90
N GLY A 391 -13.03 -5.37 37.20
CA GLY A 391 -12.59 -4.29 38.09
C GLY A 391 -11.09 -3.93 38.01
N HIS A 392 -10.77 -2.69 38.42
CA HIS A 392 -9.47 -2.01 38.43
C HIS A 392 -8.26 -2.91 38.81
N GLY A 393 -7.31 -3.08 37.89
CA GLY A 393 -6.03 -3.71 38.21
C GLY A 393 -5.15 -2.83 39.11
N LYS A 394 -4.76 -3.35 40.29
CA LYS A 394 -3.85 -2.67 41.24
C LYS A 394 -2.39 -2.57 40.78
N HIS A 395 -2.01 -3.21 39.67
CA HIS A 395 -0.62 -3.37 39.25
C HIS A 395 -0.34 -2.89 37.82
N SER A 396 -0.67 -1.63 37.53
CA SER A 396 0.10 -0.83 36.60
C SER A 396 -0.05 0.63 37.02
N ALA A 397 0.93 1.49 36.78
CA ALA A 397 0.90 2.91 37.15
C ALA A 397 -0.17 3.74 36.39
N LEU A 398 -1.17 3.06 35.84
CA LEU A 398 -2.33 3.54 35.12
C LEU A 398 -3.55 3.08 35.92
N GLY A 399 -4.08 3.96 36.77
CA GLY A 399 -5.42 3.77 37.32
C GLY A 399 -6.41 3.66 36.16
N GLY A 400 -7.12 2.53 36.08
CA GLY A 400 -8.12 2.27 35.05
C GLY A 400 -7.69 1.40 33.87
N VAL A 401 -6.80 0.42 34.07
CA VAL A 401 -6.64 -0.66 33.08
C VAL A 401 -7.14 -1.96 33.69
N PHE A 402 -8.09 -2.58 33.00
CA PHE A 402 -8.68 -3.86 33.36
C PHE A 402 -7.54 -4.89 33.48
N SER A 403 -7.50 -5.62 34.60
CA SER A 403 -6.36 -6.49 34.91
C SER A 403 -6.18 -7.57 33.84
N ASP A 404 -4.92 -7.82 33.44
CA ASP A 404 -4.40 -8.85 32.52
C ASP A 404 -4.68 -10.32 32.97
N GLY A 405 -5.78 -10.58 33.70
CA GLY A 405 -6.09 -11.88 34.30
C GLY A 405 -7.55 -12.31 34.28
N THR A 406 -8.50 -11.43 33.93
CA THR A 406 -9.95 -11.75 34.03
C THR A 406 -10.65 -12.01 32.70
N GLY A 407 -9.94 -11.97 31.58
CA GLY A 407 -10.51 -12.23 30.25
C GLY A 407 -11.44 -11.11 29.71
N CYS A 408 -11.52 -9.98 30.41
CA CYS A 408 -12.20 -8.77 29.96
C CYS A 408 -11.43 -8.10 28.82
N LYS A 409 -12.15 -7.53 27.85
CA LYS A 409 -11.54 -6.87 26.68
C LYS A 409 -11.84 -5.38 26.68
N ASP A 410 -10.78 -4.58 26.58
CA ASP A 410 -10.89 -3.13 26.57
C ASP A 410 -11.01 -2.58 25.15
N VAL A 411 -11.58 -1.37 25.07
CA VAL A 411 -11.60 -0.57 23.84
C VAL A 411 -10.17 -0.41 23.29
N ALA A 412 -9.19 -0.16 24.15
CA ALA A 412 -7.77 -0.08 23.78
C ALA A 412 -7.25 -1.34 23.10
N THR A 413 -7.56 -2.51 23.66
CA THR A 413 -7.14 -3.83 23.15
C THR A 413 -7.77 -4.13 21.79
N ILE A 414 -9.07 -3.87 21.65
CA ILE A 414 -9.82 -4.07 20.42
C ILE A 414 -9.35 -3.12 19.32
N ILE A 415 -9.19 -1.84 19.62
CA ILE A 415 -8.69 -0.82 18.68
C ILE A 415 -7.26 -1.18 18.23
N THR A 416 -6.40 -1.58 19.15
CA THR A 416 -5.02 -1.98 18.85
C THR A 416 -4.98 -3.18 17.91
N ALA A 417 -5.73 -4.24 18.22
CA ALA A 417 -5.78 -5.44 17.38
C ALA A 417 -6.38 -5.15 15.99
N PHE A 418 -7.47 -4.38 15.95
CA PHE A 418 -8.15 -3.99 14.70
C PHE A 418 -7.22 -3.20 13.78
N PHE A 419 -6.64 -2.09 14.26
CA PHE A 419 -5.81 -1.24 13.41
C PHE A 419 -4.44 -1.86 13.11
N ALA A 420 -3.85 -2.66 14.01
CA ALA A 420 -2.61 -3.38 13.72
C ALA A 420 -2.77 -4.32 12.52
N LEU A 421 -3.86 -5.10 12.49
CA LEU A 421 -4.13 -6.02 11.39
C LEU A 421 -4.51 -5.28 10.10
N LEU A 422 -5.31 -4.22 10.22
CA LEU A 422 -5.76 -3.41 9.11
C LEU A 422 -4.59 -2.73 8.39
N ILE A 423 -3.71 -2.08 9.16
CA ILE A 423 -2.51 -1.40 8.65
C ILE A 423 -1.59 -2.42 7.96
N GLY A 424 -1.41 -3.60 8.55
CA GLY A 424 -0.67 -4.70 7.93
C GLY A 424 -1.28 -5.16 6.59
N GLY A 425 -2.61 -5.31 6.55
CA GLY A 425 -3.35 -5.69 5.34
C GLY A 425 -3.25 -4.66 4.23
N PHE A 426 -3.33 -3.37 4.56
CA PHE A 426 -3.11 -2.29 3.60
C PHE A 426 -1.69 -2.29 3.03
N ALA A 427 -0.69 -2.52 3.89
CA ALA A 427 0.70 -2.58 3.47
C ALA A 427 0.92 -3.66 2.41
N LEU A 428 0.37 -4.87 2.61
CA LEU A 428 0.43 -5.96 1.63
C LEU A 428 -0.21 -5.56 0.29
N GLY A 429 -1.30 -4.82 0.35
CA GLY A 429 -1.96 -4.35 -0.85
C GLY A 429 -1.11 -3.37 -1.67
N GLN A 430 -0.39 -2.48 -1.01
CA GLN A 430 0.47 -1.50 -1.70
C GLN A 430 1.70 -2.13 -2.37
N VAL A 431 1.99 -3.43 -2.15
CA VAL A 431 3.15 -4.11 -2.74
C VAL A 431 2.95 -4.45 -4.22
N GLY A 432 1.71 -4.48 -4.72
CA GLY A 432 1.40 -4.86 -6.11
C GLY A 432 2.24 -4.12 -7.18
N PRO A 433 2.26 -2.77 -7.18
CA PRO A 433 3.09 -1.98 -8.09
C PRO A 433 4.60 -2.27 -7.95
N SER A 434 5.06 -2.58 -6.74
CA SER A 434 6.47 -2.88 -6.46
C SER A 434 6.87 -4.22 -7.06
N PHE A 435 6.01 -5.25 -6.98
CA PHE A 435 6.20 -6.53 -7.68
C PHE A 435 6.19 -6.37 -9.21
N ALA A 436 5.29 -5.54 -9.75
CA ALA A 436 5.28 -5.24 -11.19
C ALA A 436 6.58 -4.58 -11.65
N ALA A 437 7.13 -3.65 -10.86
CA ALA A 437 8.43 -3.04 -11.13
C ALA A 437 9.58 -4.05 -11.08
N PHE A 438 9.58 -4.99 -10.13
CA PHE A 438 10.55 -6.09 -10.11
C PHE A 438 10.46 -6.99 -11.34
N SER A 439 9.25 -7.35 -11.76
CA SER A 439 9.03 -8.13 -12.98
C SER A 439 9.60 -7.40 -14.21
N LYS A 440 9.27 -6.12 -14.36
CA LYS A 440 9.79 -5.28 -15.44
C LYS A 440 11.32 -5.16 -15.41
N GLY A 441 11.89 -4.90 -14.23
CA GLY A 441 13.34 -4.81 -14.05
C GLY A 441 14.07 -6.10 -14.41
N ARG A 442 13.53 -7.26 -14.04
CA ARG A 442 14.11 -8.58 -14.39
C ARG A 442 14.04 -8.87 -15.89
N LEU A 443 12.98 -8.46 -16.57
CA LEU A 443 12.88 -8.59 -18.03
C LEU A 443 13.90 -7.68 -18.73
N SER A 444 14.01 -6.43 -18.32
CA SER A 444 15.01 -5.50 -18.87
C SER A 444 16.45 -5.96 -18.60
N ALA A 445 16.73 -6.50 -17.41
CA ALA A 445 18.04 -7.04 -17.07
C ALA A 445 18.44 -8.25 -17.93
N ALA A 446 17.49 -9.11 -18.34
CA ALA A 446 17.77 -10.26 -19.20
C ALA A 446 18.40 -9.82 -20.54
N VAL A 447 17.77 -8.84 -21.18
CA VAL A 447 18.23 -8.29 -22.46
C VAL A 447 19.59 -7.61 -22.31
N ILE A 448 19.78 -6.85 -21.22
CA ILE A 448 21.04 -6.16 -20.92
C ILE A 448 22.17 -7.17 -20.70
N PHE A 449 21.96 -8.19 -19.86
CA PHE A 449 22.99 -9.19 -19.56
C PHE A 449 23.39 -10.02 -20.77
N LYS A 450 22.44 -10.34 -21.66
CA LYS A 450 22.76 -11.03 -22.91
C LYS A 450 23.68 -10.24 -23.82
N VAL A 451 23.53 -8.91 -23.88
CA VAL A 451 24.44 -8.03 -24.64
C VAL A 451 25.80 -7.90 -23.96
N LEU A 452 25.84 -7.97 -22.63
CA LEU A 452 27.06 -7.93 -21.84
C LEU A 452 27.89 -9.22 -21.90
N ASP A 453 27.22 -10.37 -22.02
CA ASP A 453 27.84 -11.71 -22.03
C ASP A 453 28.17 -12.21 -23.45
N ARG A 454 27.78 -11.45 -24.49
CA ARG A 454 28.15 -11.66 -25.90
C ARG A 454 29.43 -10.90 -26.23
#